data_AF-A0A6G7YJ55-F1
#
_entry.id   AF-A0A6G7YJ55-F1
#
_cell.length_a   1.000
_cell.length_b   1.000
_cell.length_c   1.000
_cell.angle_alpha   90.00
_cell.angle_beta   90.00
_cell.angle_gamma   90.00
#
_symmetry.space_group_name_H-M   'P 1'
#
loop_
_entity.id
_entity.type
_entity.pdbx_description
1 polymer ?
#
loop_
_entity_poly.entity_id
_entity_poly.type
_entity_poly.pdbx_seq_one_letter_code
_entity_poly.pdbx_strand_id
1 'polypeptide(L)'
;MNDDHEMLLAEYATLRAEIEHSVERRFRIVTAGAAVIPVVQFVGNRYDIGFVSLGLPLLVLIIALLFTAENNGIMRAGRYIREVIEPRLYPDGAGWERWLECQEDFDARLVDKMVVIGFYLIESLYYVIGVVIGLQFARQMGLGPNVLWTLGVTYALLFVLIAYLAVKQPRIRTVLLEERAPRVKPRSKSRSKSRSS
;
A
#
# COMPACT_ATOMS: atom_id res chain seq x y z
N MET A 1 -36.28 -16.94 7.31
CA MET A 1 -35.19 -16.00 7.60
C MET A 1 -33.92 -16.83 7.46
N ASN A 2 -33.59 -17.23 6.23
CA ASN A 2 -32.89 -16.51 5.15
C ASN A 2 -31.44 -16.99 5.15
N ASP A 3 -31.23 -18.22 4.68
CA ASP A 3 -29.91 -18.86 4.51
C ASP A 3 -28.94 -17.92 3.78
N ASP A 4 -29.44 -17.12 2.83
CA ASP A 4 -28.70 -16.07 2.13
C ASP A 4 -28.13 -14.99 3.07
N HIS A 5 -28.87 -14.60 4.11
CA HIS A 5 -28.45 -13.59 5.08
C HIS A 5 -27.37 -14.16 6.01
N GLU A 6 -27.52 -15.40 6.46
CA GLU A 6 -26.50 -16.08 7.26
C GLU A 6 -25.22 -16.31 6.45
N MET A 7 -25.35 -16.68 5.17
CA MET A 7 -24.21 -16.80 4.25
C MET A 7 -23.48 -15.46 4.07
N LEU A 8 -24.20 -14.35 3.85
CA LEU A 8 -23.60 -13.02 3.73
C LEU A 8 -22.89 -12.57 5.01
N LEU A 9 -23.43 -12.90 6.19
CA LEU A 9 -22.77 -12.63 7.47
C LEU A 9 -21.48 -13.43 7.63
N ALA A 10 -21.49 -14.71 7.24
CA ALA A 10 -20.31 -15.56 7.28
C ALA A 10 -19.23 -15.07 6.30
N GLU A 11 -19.60 -14.69 5.07
CA GLU A 11 -18.70 -14.08 4.09
C GLU A 11 -18.10 -12.77 4.61
N TYR A 12 -18.93 -11.90 5.20
CA TYR A 12 -18.50 -10.63 5.79
C TYR A 12 -17.47 -10.85 6.90
N ALA A 13 -17.75 -11.75 7.84
CA ALA A 13 -16.85 -12.08 8.93
C ALA A 13 -15.52 -12.67 8.41
N THR A 14 -15.60 -13.58 7.45
CA THR A 14 -14.42 -14.22 6.84
C THR A 14 -13.53 -13.21 6.12
N LEU A 15 -14.12 -12.30 5.33
CA LEU A 15 -13.35 -11.28 4.61
C LEU A 15 -12.71 -10.26 5.54
N ARG A 16 -13.38 -9.89 6.65
CA ARG A 16 -12.76 -9.03 7.67
C ARG A 16 -11.57 -9.69 8.35
N ALA A 17 -11.69 -10.99 8.68
CA ALA A 17 -10.57 -11.76 9.20
C ALA A 17 -9.41 -11.82 8.18
N GLU A 18 -9.70 -12.00 6.89
CA GLU A 18 -8.66 -11.98 5.85
C GLU A 18 -7.97 -10.61 5.72
N ILE A 19 -8.72 -9.51 5.84
CA ILE A 19 -8.14 -8.16 5.88
C ILE A 19 -7.23 -8.00 7.09
N GLU A 20 -7.67 -8.41 8.27
CA GLU A 20 -6.87 -8.34 9.51
C GLU A 20 -5.57 -9.12 9.37
N HIS A 21 -5.64 -10.37 8.89
CA HIS A 21 -4.45 -11.18 8.62
C HIS A 21 -3.53 -10.56 7.56
N SER A 22 -4.09 -9.94 6.53
CA SER A 22 -3.30 -9.25 5.51
C SER A 22 -2.59 -8.02 6.07
N VAL A 23 -3.20 -7.28 7.02
CA VAL A 23 -2.56 -6.14 7.70
C VAL A 23 -1.40 -6.63 8.56
N GLU A 24 -1.58 -7.73 9.28
CA GLU A 24 -0.51 -8.34 10.06
C GLU A 24 0.65 -8.82 9.16
N ARG A 25 0.36 -9.53 8.06
CA ARG A 25 1.38 -9.95 7.08
C ARG A 25 2.13 -8.76 6.51
N ARG A 26 1.43 -7.68 6.17
CA ARG A 26 2.03 -6.43 5.68
C ARG A 26 3.02 -5.86 6.69
N PHE A 27 2.65 -5.78 7.97
CA PHE A 27 3.56 -5.32 9.02
C PHE A 27 4.81 -6.20 9.09
N ARG A 28 4.65 -7.53 9.08
CA ARG A 28 5.77 -8.49 9.09
C ARG A 28 6.69 -8.31 7.88
N ILE A 29 6.14 -8.06 6.68
CA ILE A 29 6.94 -7.79 5.47
C ILE A 29 7.79 -6.53 5.64
N VAL A 30 7.21 -5.45 6.18
CA VAL A 30 7.96 -4.19 6.42
C VAL A 30 9.07 -4.42 7.45
N THR A 31 8.77 -5.07 8.57
CA THR A 31 9.78 -5.34 9.61
C THR A 31 10.88 -6.28 9.09
N ALA A 32 10.51 -7.33 8.36
CA ALA A 32 11.48 -8.23 7.74
C ALA A 32 12.35 -7.47 6.72
N GLY A 33 11.74 -6.66 5.87
CA GLY A 33 12.43 -5.86 4.86
C GLY A 33 13.45 -4.90 5.45
N ALA A 34 13.08 -4.20 6.53
CA ALA A 34 14.00 -3.33 7.27
C ALA A 34 15.22 -4.09 7.84
N ALA A 35 15.05 -5.37 8.19
CA ALA A 35 16.13 -6.21 8.71
C ALA A 35 16.98 -6.87 7.60
N VAL A 36 16.51 -6.96 6.35
CA VAL A 36 17.19 -7.73 5.29
C VAL A 36 18.62 -7.24 5.03
N ILE A 37 18.81 -5.94 4.79
CA ILE A 37 20.14 -5.39 4.48
C ILE A 37 21.16 -5.66 5.61
N PRO A 38 20.91 -5.27 6.89
CA PRO A 38 21.88 -5.48 7.95
C PRO A 38 22.15 -6.96 8.20
N VAL A 39 21.12 -7.83 8.14
CA VAL A 39 21.30 -9.28 8.32
C VAL A 39 22.14 -9.86 7.19
N VAL A 40 21.82 -9.55 5.93
CA VAL A 40 22.59 -10.03 4.77
C VAL A 40 24.04 -9.54 4.82
N GLN A 41 24.27 -8.28 5.18
CA GLN A 41 25.62 -7.73 5.32
C GLN A 41 26.40 -8.40 6.45
N PHE A 42 25.78 -8.60 7.61
CA PHE A 42 26.40 -9.30 8.73
C PHE A 42 26.80 -10.73 8.34
N VAL A 43 25.88 -11.48 7.72
CA VAL A 43 26.13 -12.85 7.27
C VAL A 43 27.21 -12.88 6.18
N GLY A 44 27.11 -11.99 5.19
CA GLY A 44 28.08 -11.89 4.10
C GLY A 44 29.51 -11.66 4.60
N ASN A 45 29.67 -10.75 5.57
CA ASN A 45 30.97 -10.46 6.18
C ASN A 45 31.46 -11.58 7.10
N ARG A 46 30.55 -12.27 7.82
CA ARG A 46 30.92 -13.32 8.77
C ARG A 46 31.42 -14.60 8.11
N TYR A 47 30.86 -14.93 6.95
CA TYR A 47 31.11 -16.18 6.22
C TYR A 47 31.86 -15.98 4.89
N ASP A 48 32.33 -14.75 4.61
CA ASP A 48 33.01 -14.38 3.36
C ASP A 48 32.19 -14.69 2.09
N ILE A 49 30.85 -14.64 2.22
CA ILE A 49 29.92 -14.86 1.10
C ILE A 49 29.54 -13.50 0.52
N GLY A 50 30.55 -12.77 0.04
CA GLY A 50 30.36 -11.41 -0.45
C GLY A 50 29.42 -11.32 -1.67
N PHE A 51 29.30 -12.40 -2.45
CA PHE A 51 28.43 -12.45 -3.65
C PHE A 51 26.95 -12.14 -3.33
N VAL A 52 26.48 -12.40 -2.10
CA VAL A 52 25.11 -12.08 -1.69
C VAL A 52 24.83 -10.57 -1.76
N SER A 53 25.86 -9.73 -1.62
CA SER A 53 25.75 -8.26 -1.77
C SER A 53 25.27 -7.83 -3.15
N LEU A 54 25.56 -8.60 -4.21
CA LEU A 54 25.08 -8.32 -5.57
C LEU A 54 23.57 -8.56 -5.71
N GLY A 55 22.99 -9.42 -4.85
CA GLY A 55 21.58 -9.73 -4.82
C GLY A 55 20.71 -8.75 -4.01
N LEU A 56 21.33 -7.83 -3.25
CA LEU A 56 20.59 -6.92 -2.37
C LEU A 56 19.50 -6.10 -3.07
N PRO A 57 19.76 -5.43 -4.22
CA PRO A 57 18.70 -4.66 -4.90
C PRO A 57 17.51 -5.53 -5.33
N LEU A 58 17.77 -6.78 -5.70
CA LEU A 58 16.73 -7.73 -6.07
C LEU A 58 15.89 -8.17 -4.86
N LEU A 59 16.52 -8.39 -3.70
CA LEU A 59 15.81 -8.73 -2.46
C LEU A 59 14.87 -7.60 -2.04
N VAL A 60 15.34 -6.35 -2.10
CA VAL A 60 14.52 -5.16 -1.85
C VAL A 60 13.33 -5.12 -2.84
N LEU A 61 13.57 -5.29 -4.15
CA LEU A 61 12.48 -5.36 -5.12
C LEU A 61 11.43 -6.44 -4.78
N ILE A 62 11.85 -7.62 -4.33
CA ILE A 62 10.94 -8.70 -3.93
C ILE A 62 10.07 -8.27 -2.74
N ILE A 63 10.63 -7.60 -1.74
CA ILE A 63 9.89 -7.06 -0.59
C ILE A 63 8.85 -6.04 -1.06
N ALA A 64 9.24 -5.12 -1.94
CA ALA A 64 8.33 -4.13 -2.53
C ALA A 64 7.15 -4.79 -3.28
N LEU A 65 7.40 -5.88 -4.01
CA LEU A 65 6.37 -6.64 -4.71
C LEU A 65 5.42 -7.36 -3.74
N LEU A 66 5.95 -8.00 -2.71
CA LEU A 66 5.16 -8.66 -1.67
C LEU A 66 4.25 -7.66 -0.95
N PHE A 67 4.79 -6.51 -0.55
CA PHE A 67 4.00 -5.43 0.05
C PHE A 67 2.89 -4.96 -0.90
N THR A 68 3.20 -4.81 -2.18
CA THR A 68 2.23 -4.40 -3.21
C THR A 68 1.10 -5.42 -3.36
N ALA A 69 1.43 -6.71 -3.36
CA ALA A 69 0.45 -7.79 -3.47
C ALA A 69 -0.51 -7.79 -2.27
N GLU A 70 0.01 -7.70 -1.04
CA GLU A 70 -0.82 -7.63 0.17
C GLU A 70 -1.70 -6.37 0.19
N ASN A 71 -1.17 -5.22 -0.23
CA ASN A 71 -1.96 -4.00 -0.30
C ASN A 71 -3.13 -4.12 -1.29
N ASN A 72 -2.89 -4.69 -2.46
CA ASN A 72 -3.92 -4.94 -3.47
C ASN A 72 -4.96 -5.97 -3.00
N GLY A 73 -4.55 -7.00 -2.24
CA GLY A 73 -5.45 -7.97 -1.62
C GLY A 73 -6.45 -7.32 -0.69
N ILE A 74 -5.97 -6.47 0.23
CA ILE A 74 -6.82 -5.72 1.16
C ILE A 74 -7.79 -4.80 0.40
N MET A 75 -7.31 -4.05 -0.59
CA MET A 75 -8.17 -3.16 -1.37
C MET A 75 -9.26 -3.90 -2.14
N ARG A 76 -8.99 -5.12 -2.62
CA ARG A 76 -10.00 -5.96 -3.29
C ARG A 76 -11.05 -6.47 -2.31
N ALA A 77 -10.61 -6.96 -1.14
CA ALA A 77 -11.51 -7.45 -0.11
C ALA A 77 -12.44 -6.33 0.41
N GLY A 78 -11.87 -5.17 0.74
CA GLY A 78 -12.65 -4.00 1.18
C GLY A 78 -13.63 -3.50 0.11
N ARG A 79 -13.21 -3.47 -1.17
CA ARG A 79 -14.10 -3.14 -2.28
C ARG A 79 -15.27 -4.11 -2.39
N TYR A 80 -15.00 -5.41 -2.30
CA TYR A 80 -16.05 -6.43 -2.38
C TYR A 80 -17.04 -6.32 -1.22
N ILE A 81 -16.55 -6.14 0.02
CA ILE A 81 -17.39 -5.89 1.19
C ILE A 81 -18.32 -4.70 0.92
N ARG A 82 -17.74 -3.57 0.49
CA ARG A 82 -18.46 -2.33 0.27
C ARG A 82 -19.48 -2.40 -0.87
N GLU A 83 -19.11 -2.96 -2.01
CA GLU A 83 -19.92 -2.91 -3.24
C GLU A 83 -20.95 -4.05 -3.32
N VAL A 84 -20.69 -5.19 -2.67
CA VAL A 84 -21.49 -6.41 -2.82
C VAL A 84 -22.21 -6.79 -1.53
N ILE A 85 -21.51 -6.82 -0.39
CA ILE A 85 -22.04 -7.36 0.87
C ILE A 85 -22.84 -6.28 1.62
N GLU A 86 -22.23 -5.13 1.93
CA GLU A 86 -22.85 -4.09 2.76
C GLU A 86 -24.18 -3.56 2.21
N PRO A 87 -24.39 -3.37 0.89
CA PRO A 87 -25.66 -2.90 0.38
C PRO A 87 -26.82 -3.88 0.61
N ARG A 88 -26.51 -5.19 0.76
CA ARG A 88 -27.50 -6.25 1.01
C ARG A 88 -27.72 -6.48 2.50
N LEU A 89 -26.66 -6.32 3.30
CA LEU A 89 -26.66 -6.59 4.74
C LEU A 89 -27.10 -5.37 5.57
N TYR A 90 -26.71 -4.17 5.14
CA TYR A 90 -26.92 -2.89 5.83
C TYR A 90 -27.46 -1.82 4.86
N PRO A 91 -28.70 -1.93 4.38
CA PRO A 91 -29.26 -1.02 3.37
C PRO A 91 -29.31 0.45 3.83
N ASP A 92 -29.45 0.70 5.13
CA ASP A 92 -29.46 2.04 5.72
C ASP A 92 -28.07 2.71 5.76
N GLY A 93 -27.04 2.01 5.29
CA GLY A 93 -25.67 2.54 5.21
C GLY A 93 -24.86 2.43 6.50
N ALA A 94 -25.32 1.63 7.46
CA ALA A 94 -24.61 1.32 8.72
C ALA A 94 -23.43 0.35 8.55
N GLY A 95 -22.91 0.20 7.33
CA GLY A 95 -21.75 -0.66 7.03
C GLY A 95 -20.43 -0.10 7.55
N TRP A 96 -19.47 -0.98 7.83
CA TRP A 96 -18.16 -0.63 8.37
C TRP A 96 -17.29 0.12 7.35
N GLU A 97 -17.22 -0.32 6.09
CA GLU A 97 -16.49 0.38 5.03
C GLU A 97 -17.10 1.76 4.76
N ARG A 98 -18.43 1.85 4.85
CA ARG A 98 -19.13 3.13 4.72
C ARG A 98 -18.88 4.05 5.92
N TRP A 99 -18.85 3.52 7.14
CA TRP A 99 -18.46 4.27 8.34
C TRP A 99 -17.04 4.82 8.25
N LEU A 100 -16.07 4.02 7.75
CA LEU A 100 -14.69 4.46 7.53
C LEU A 100 -14.59 5.63 6.54
N GLU A 101 -15.50 5.73 5.57
CA GLU A 101 -15.52 6.80 4.58
C GLU A 101 -16.33 8.03 5.01
N CYS A 102 -17.23 7.89 5.99
CA CYS A 102 -18.17 8.93 6.41
C CYS A 102 -17.67 9.78 7.60
N GLN A 103 -16.43 9.60 8.07
CA GLN A 103 -15.85 10.50 9.06
C GLN A 103 -15.51 11.87 8.42
N GLU A 104 -16.42 12.84 8.55
CA GLU A 104 -16.29 14.17 7.97
C GLU A 104 -15.07 14.96 8.50
N ASP A 105 -14.64 14.65 9.72
CA ASP A 105 -13.54 15.36 10.39
C ASP A 105 -12.14 14.80 10.06
N PHE A 106 -12.05 13.57 9.53
CA PHE A 106 -10.77 12.91 9.27
C PHE A 106 -10.85 11.95 8.08
N ASP A 107 -9.99 12.15 7.07
CA ASP A 107 -9.79 11.15 6.01
C ASP A 107 -9.12 9.92 6.64
N ALA A 108 -9.92 8.96 7.12
CA ALA A 108 -9.44 7.73 7.76
C ALA A 108 -8.45 6.96 6.86
N ARG A 109 -8.55 7.13 5.53
CA ARG A 109 -7.64 6.53 4.55
C ARG A 109 -6.38 7.35 4.30
N LEU A 110 -6.23 8.52 4.91
CA LEU A 110 -5.01 9.32 4.85
C LEU A 110 -3.84 8.58 5.48
N VAL A 111 -4.06 7.95 6.63
CA VAL A 111 -3.01 7.17 7.32
C VAL A 111 -2.52 6.04 6.43
N ASP A 112 -3.43 5.29 5.80
CA ASP A 112 -3.07 4.23 4.85
C ASP A 112 -2.26 4.75 3.67
N LYS A 113 -2.64 5.90 3.09
CA LYS A 113 -1.87 6.56 2.02
C LYS A 113 -0.46 6.92 2.50
N MET A 114 -0.34 7.50 3.69
CA MET A 114 0.95 7.89 4.27
C MET A 114 1.83 6.69 4.58
N VAL A 115 1.26 5.58 5.04
CA VAL A 115 1.99 4.32 5.26
C VAL A 115 2.53 3.78 3.93
N VAL A 116 1.74 3.76 2.86
CA VAL A 116 2.20 3.32 1.53
C VAL A 116 3.31 4.23 1.00
N ILE A 117 3.15 5.55 1.11
CA ILE A 117 4.18 6.52 0.69
C ILE A 117 5.46 6.31 1.51
N GLY A 118 5.35 6.22 2.84
CA GLY A 118 6.46 6.01 3.75
C GLY A 118 7.21 4.72 3.43
N PHE A 119 6.49 3.64 3.14
CA PHE A 119 7.08 2.38 2.72
C PHE A 119 7.94 2.54 1.46
N TYR A 120 7.40 3.10 0.37
CA TYR A 120 8.18 3.26 -0.87
C TYR A 120 9.35 4.24 -0.73
N LEU A 121 9.25 5.24 0.14
CA LEU A 121 10.37 6.14 0.43
C LEU A 121 11.52 5.40 1.12
N ILE A 122 11.22 4.64 2.17
CA ILE A 122 12.21 3.84 2.89
C ILE A 122 12.80 2.77 1.96
N GLU A 123 11.94 2.10 1.19
CA GLU A 123 12.35 1.04 0.28
C GLU A 123 13.25 1.58 -0.84
N SER A 124 12.95 2.76 -1.39
CA SER A 124 13.79 3.40 -2.40
C SER A 124 15.17 3.76 -1.84
N LEU A 125 15.23 4.22 -0.59
CA LEU A 125 16.49 4.49 0.09
C LEU A 125 17.29 3.19 0.29
N TYR A 126 16.64 2.13 0.75
CA TYR A 126 17.25 0.81 0.94
C TYR A 126 17.77 0.22 -0.37
N TYR A 127 17.02 0.41 -1.46
CA TYR A 127 17.43 0.01 -2.79
C TYR A 127 18.73 0.70 -3.22
N VAL A 128 18.80 2.03 -3.07
CA VAL A 128 20.01 2.81 -3.40
C VAL A 128 21.21 2.34 -2.59
N ILE A 129 21.03 2.11 -1.28
CA ILE A 129 22.08 1.56 -0.41
C ILE A 129 22.53 0.19 -0.91
N GLY A 130 21.59 -0.71 -1.23
CA GLY A 130 21.89 -2.03 -1.78
C GLY A 130 22.66 -1.98 -3.10
N VAL A 131 22.31 -1.04 -3.99
CA VAL A 131 23.03 -0.83 -5.26
C VAL A 131 24.46 -0.35 -5.02
N VAL A 132 24.65 0.61 -4.11
CA VAL A 132 25.99 1.11 -3.76
C VAL A 132 26.85 -0.02 -3.21
N ILE A 133 26.33 -0.81 -2.27
CA ILE A 133 27.05 -1.95 -1.69
C ILE A 133 27.39 -2.99 -2.76
N GLY A 134 26.42 -3.38 -3.60
CA GLY A 134 26.62 -4.35 -4.68
C GLY A 134 27.68 -3.88 -5.69
N LEU A 135 27.64 -2.62 -6.13
CA LEU A 135 28.63 -2.07 -7.06
C LEU A 135 30.01 -1.91 -6.45
N GLN A 136 30.11 -1.53 -5.16
CA GLN A 136 31.39 -1.49 -4.45
C GLN A 136 32.01 -2.89 -4.37
N PHE A 137 31.22 -3.90 -4.04
CA PHE A 137 31.66 -5.28 -3.99
C PHE A 137 32.12 -5.79 -5.36
N ALA A 138 31.35 -5.51 -6.43
CA ALA A 138 31.72 -5.83 -7.80
C ALA A 138 33.08 -5.22 -8.21
N ARG A 139 33.35 -3.98 -7.78
CA ARG A 139 34.64 -3.32 -8.01
C ARG A 139 35.78 -3.96 -7.23
N GLN A 140 35.55 -4.35 -5.97
CA GLN A 140 36.55 -5.04 -5.14
C GLN A 140 36.93 -6.40 -5.72
N MET A 141 35.98 -7.10 -6.37
CA MET A 141 36.25 -8.33 -7.12
C MET A 141 37.05 -8.11 -8.42
N GLY A 142 37.33 -6.86 -8.80
CA GLY A 142 38.03 -6.56 -10.05
C GLY A 142 37.20 -6.84 -11.30
N LEU A 143 35.86 -6.82 -11.21
CA LEU A 143 35.01 -6.99 -12.38
C LEU A 143 35.26 -5.87 -13.39
N GLY A 144 35.38 -6.25 -14.66
CA GLY A 144 35.69 -5.31 -15.75
C GLY A 144 34.61 -4.22 -15.92
N PRO A 145 34.96 -3.08 -16.54
CA PRO A 145 34.07 -1.92 -16.66
C PRO A 145 32.75 -2.24 -17.38
N ASN A 146 32.78 -3.13 -18.37
CA ASN A 146 31.58 -3.57 -19.09
C ASN A 146 30.58 -4.26 -18.16
N VAL A 147 31.05 -5.13 -17.25
CA VAL A 147 30.18 -5.85 -16.29
C VAL A 147 29.58 -4.89 -15.28
N LEU A 148 30.38 -3.94 -14.77
CA LEU A 148 29.89 -2.88 -13.88
C LEU A 148 28.81 -2.02 -14.55
N TRP A 149 28.99 -1.70 -15.82
CA TRP A 149 28.02 -0.94 -16.59
C TRP A 149 26.72 -1.73 -16.80
N THR A 150 26.81 -3.01 -17.18
CA THR A 150 25.65 -3.89 -17.29
C THR A 150 24.88 -3.98 -15.98
N LEU A 151 25.56 -4.22 -14.86
CA LEU A 151 24.93 -4.25 -13.53
C LEU A 151 24.26 -2.92 -13.19
N GLY A 152 24.92 -1.80 -13.45
CA GLY A 152 24.36 -0.47 -13.24
C GLY A 152 23.09 -0.23 -14.04
N VAL A 153 23.07 -0.61 -15.32
CA VAL A 153 21.89 -0.51 -16.18
C VAL A 153 20.77 -1.42 -15.68
N THR A 154 21.07 -2.68 -15.33
CA THR A 154 20.09 -3.59 -14.75
C THR A 154 19.47 -3.02 -13.48
N TYR A 155 20.28 -2.51 -12.55
CA TYR A 155 19.77 -1.90 -11.33
C TYR A 155 18.97 -0.62 -11.59
N ALA A 156 19.32 0.18 -12.60
CA ALA A 156 18.52 1.34 -12.98
C ALA A 156 17.13 0.92 -13.49
N LEU A 157 17.05 -0.12 -14.33
CA LEU A 157 15.77 -0.64 -14.83
C LEU A 157 14.88 -1.18 -13.71
N LEU A 158 15.47 -1.90 -12.75
CA LEU A 158 14.74 -2.39 -11.57
C LEU A 158 14.26 -1.23 -10.67
N PHE A 159 15.04 -0.15 -10.53
CA PHE A 159 14.60 1.04 -9.80
C PHE A 159 13.42 1.73 -10.48
N VAL A 160 13.46 1.85 -11.82
CA VAL A 160 12.33 2.36 -12.61
C VAL A 160 11.08 1.51 -12.39
N LEU A 161 11.22 0.19 -12.26
CA LEU A 161 10.10 -0.69 -11.93
C LEU A 161 9.53 -0.38 -10.53
N ILE A 162 10.37 -0.17 -9.50
CA ILE A 162 9.90 0.24 -8.17
C ILE A 162 9.15 1.56 -8.23
N ALA A 163 9.70 2.56 -8.92
CA ALA A 163 9.06 3.86 -9.11
C ALA A 163 7.72 3.72 -9.85
N TYR A 164 7.66 2.89 -10.88
CA TYR A 164 6.42 2.58 -11.61
C TYR A 164 5.38 1.94 -10.69
N LEU A 165 5.77 0.99 -9.84
CA LEU A 165 4.87 0.36 -8.87
C LEU A 165 4.35 1.38 -7.85
N ALA A 166 5.22 2.25 -7.34
CA ALA A 166 4.84 3.31 -6.40
C ALA A 166 3.84 4.30 -7.00
N VAL A 167 3.99 4.63 -8.29
CA VAL A 167 3.07 5.53 -9.01
C VAL A 167 1.75 4.85 -9.40
N LYS A 168 1.82 3.58 -9.84
CA LYS A 168 0.66 2.82 -10.33
C LYS A 168 -0.18 2.24 -9.21
N GLN A 169 0.38 2.06 -8.02
CA GLN A 169 -0.38 1.70 -6.81
C GLN A 169 -1.67 2.50 -6.82
N PRO A 170 -2.84 1.82 -6.81
CA PRO A 170 -4.11 2.48 -7.01
C PRO A 170 -4.22 3.58 -5.98
N ARG A 171 -4.07 4.84 -6.44
CA ARG A 171 -4.46 6.00 -5.65
C ARG A 171 -5.87 5.66 -5.21
N ILE A 172 -6.08 5.51 -3.91
CA ILE A 172 -7.41 5.34 -3.29
C ILE A 172 -8.20 6.53 -3.80
N ARG A 173 -8.89 6.34 -4.93
CA ARG A 173 -9.28 7.42 -5.80
C ARG A 173 -10.45 8.04 -5.07
N THR A 174 -10.23 9.24 -4.56
CA THR A 174 -11.20 10.13 -3.92
C THR A 174 -12.29 10.60 -4.91
N VAL A 175 -12.68 9.76 -5.87
CA VAL A 175 -13.70 10.04 -6.91
C VAL A 175 -15.03 10.45 -6.27
N LEU A 176 -15.28 10.03 -5.03
CA LEU A 176 -16.52 10.33 -4.34
C LEU A 176 -16.56 11.69 -3.66
N LEU A 177 -15.42 12.39 -3.50
CA LEU A 177 -15.43 13.77 -3.00
C LEU A 177 -15.76 14.78 -4.10
N GLU A 178 -15.42 14.50 -5.36
CA GLU A 178 -15.82 15.35 -6.49
C GLU A 178 -17.29 15.13 -6.87
N GLU A 179 -17.81 13.90 -6.73
CA GLU A 179 -19.20 13.57 -7.08
C GLU A 179 -20.20 13.88 -5.94
N ARG A 180 -19.73 13.90 -4.67
CA ARG A 180 -20.49 14.37 -3.50
C ARG A 180 -20.05 15.73 -2.98
N ALA A 181 -19.62 16.66 -3.82
CA ALA A 181 -19.84 18.05 -3.47
C ALA A 181 -21.36 18.27 -3.58
N PRO A 182 -22.15 18.29 -2.48
CA PRO A 182 -23.53 18.70 -2.60
C PRO A 182 -23.48 20.08 -3.26
N ARG A 183 -24.25 20.26 -4.34
CA ARG A 183 -24.71 21.60 -4.67
C ARG A 183 -25.48 22.06 -3.44
N VAL A 184 -24.80 22.68 -2.49
CA VAL A 184 -25.41 23.44 -1.43
C VAL A 184 -26.19 24.50 -2.19
N LYS A 185 -27.46 24.22 -2.49
CA LYS A 185 -28.37 25.26 -2.97
C LYS A 185 -28.29 26.32 -1.89
N PRO A 186 -27.85 27.55 -2.20
CA PRO A 186 -27.78 28.59 -1.20
C PRO A 186 -29.15 28.64 -0.54
N ARG A 187 -29.18 28.40 0.77
CA ARG A 187 -30.39 28.37 1.59
C ARG A 187 -31.11 29.68 1.30
N SER A 188 -32.15 29.64 0.46
CA SER A 188 -32.87 30.83 0.06
C SER A 188 -33.41 31.42 1.35
N LYS A 189 -32.88 32.58 1.75
CA LYS A 189 -33.37 33.34 2.90
C LYS A 189 -34.87 33.55 2.68
N SER A 190 -35.70 32.74 3.31
CA SER A 190 -37.14 32.95 3.35
C SER A 190 -37.34 34.26 4.09
N ARG A 191 -37.63 35.31 3.33
CA ARG A 191 -38.13 36.61 3.78
C ARG A 191 -39.13 36.40 4.91
N SER A 192 -38.76 36.76 6.13
CA SER A 192 -39.74 37.09 7.17
C SER A 192 -40.38 38.42 6.79
N LYS A 193 -41.47 38.37 6.01
CA LYS A 193 -42.45 39.46 6.00
C LYS A 193 -43.24 39.35 7.30
N SER A 194 -42.82 40.05 8.34
CA SER A 194 -43.68 40.35 9.49
C SER A 194 -44.68 41.42 9.06
N ARG A 195 -45.92 40.98 8.83
CA ARG A 195 -47.14 41.79 8.80
C ARG A 195 -47.70 41.82 10.23
N SER A 196 -47.90 43.02 10.79
CA SER A 196 -48.82 43.40 11.89
C SER A 196 -48.19 44.61 12.62
N SER A 197 -48.80 45.77 12.81
CA SER A 197 -50.17 46.26 12.63
C SER A 197 -50.13 47.77 12.45
#